data_AF-A0A1E3B336-F1
#
_entry.id   AF-A0A1E3B336-F1
#
_cell.length_a   1.000
_cell.length_b   1.000
_cell.length_c   1.000
_cell.angle_alpha   90.00
_cell.angle_beta   90.00
_cell.angle_gamma   90.00
#
_symmetry.space_group_name_H-M   'P 1'
#
loop_
_entity.id
_entity.type
_entity.pdbx_description
1 polymer ?
#
loop_
_entity_poly.entity_id
_entity_poly.type
_entity_poly.pdbx_seq_one_letter_code
_entity_poly.pdbx_strand_id
1 'polypeptide(L)' 'MWIVIDDIVYDVTDFAKRHPGGQAPLRNLSGKSCSWQFHKIHSRHTLESLGAELRVGRTSDVPNPYKEPKPTLIQQL' A
#
# COMPACT_ATOMS: atom_id res chain seq x y z
N MET A 1 -12.73 3.56 3.18
CA MET A 1 -11.66 2.57 3.40
C MET A 1 -10.34 3.27 3.18
N TRP A 2 -9.52 3.33 4.21
CA TRP A 2 -8.24 4.03 4.17
C TRP A 2 -7.09 3.05 4.34
N ILE A 3 -5.95 3.37 3.75
CA ILE A 3 -4.70 2.63 3.92
C ILE A 3 -3.57 3.60 4.21
N VAL A 4 -2.49 3.09 4.82
CA VAL A 4 -1.28 3.88 5.07
C VAL A 4 -0.12 3.30 4.25
N ILE A 5 0.54 4.16 3.48
CA ILE A 5 1.77 3.86 2.75
C ILE A 5 2.76 4.98 3.04
N ASP A 6 3.95 4.64 3.53
CA ASP A 6 5.02 5.59 3.88
C ASP A 6 4.53 6.77 4.75
N ASP A 7 3.77 6.46 5.80
CA ASP A 7 3.16 7.42 6.74
C ASP A 7 2.17 8.42 6.11
N ILE A 8 1.68 8.11 4.91
CA ILE A 8 0.64 8.89 4.22
C ILE A 8 -0.65 8.09 4.22
N VAL A 9 -1.74 8.74 4.63
CA VAL A 9 -3.08 8.18 4.61
C VAL A 9 -3.70 8.41 3.23
N TYR A 10 -4.18 7.34 2.62
CA TYR A 10 -4.88 7.38 1.33
C TYR A 10 -6.32 6.88 1.49
N ASP A 11 -7.29 7.63 0.98
CA ASP A 11 -8.65 7.15 0.79
C ASP A 11 -8.75 6.39 -0.53
N VAL A 12 -8.96 5.08 -0.43
CA VAL A 12 -9.05 4.19 -1.57
C VAL A 12 -10.48 3.67 -1.78
N THR A 13 -11.49 4.29 -1.16
CA THR A 13 -12.89 3.84 -1.19
C THR A 13 -13.41 3.66 -2.61
N ASP A 14 -13.29 4.70 -3.44
CA ASP A 14 -13.73 4.63 -4.83
C ASP A 14 -12.67 4.00 -5.74
N PHE A 15 -11.38 4.21 -5.43
CA PHE A 15 -10.30 3.59 -6.17
C PHE A 15 -10.38 2.06 -6.17
N ALA A 16 -10.87 1.45 -5.09
CA ALA A 16 -10.99 0.01 -4.99
C ALA A 16 -11.78 -0.61 -6.16
N LYS A 17 -12.82 0.06 -6.66
CA LYS A 17 -13.65 -0.41 -7.77
C LYS A 17 -12.87 -0.53 -9.09
N ARG A 18 -11.78 0.22 -9.23
CA ARG A 18 -10.95 0.33 -10.44
C ARG A 18 -9.48 -0.07 -10.23
N HIS A 19 -9.14 -0.65 -9.08
CA HIS A 19 -7.78 -1.08 -8.79
C HIS A 19 -7.40 -2.29 -9.68
N PRO A 20 -6.32 -2.22 -10.48
CA PRO A 20 -5.95 -3.30 -11.40
C PRO A 20 -5.70 -4.65 -10.73
N GLY A 21 -5.19 -4.66 -9.49
CA GLY A 21 -5.01 -5.87 -8.68
C GLY A 21 -6.29 -6.40 -8.02
N GLY A 22 -7.46 -5.85 -8.37
CA GLY A 22 -8.75 -6.19 -7.78
C GLY A 22 -9.00 -5.55 -6.40
N GLN A 23 -10.23 -5.71 -5.89
CA GLN A 23 -10.64 -5.10 -4.62
C GLN A 23 -10.06 -5.78 -3.37
N ALA A 24 -9.77 -7.08 -3.45
CA ALA A 24 -9.44 -7.90 -2.29
C ALA A 24 -8.23 -7.39 -1.49
N PRO A 25 -7.09 -7.01 -2.10
CA PRO A 25 -5.94 -6.49 -1.35
C PRO A 25 -6.28 -5.24 -0.54
N LEU A 26 -7.00 -4.29 -1.15
CA LEU A 26 -7.37 -3.05 -0.49
C LEU A 26 -8.35 -3.30 0.67
N ARG A 27 -9.33 -4.20 0.48
CA ARG A 27 -10.27 -4.61 1.55
C ARG A 27 -9.56 -5.28 2.73
N ASN A 28 -8.65 -6.20 2.45
CA ASN A 28 -7.91 -6.93 3.48
C ASN A 28 -6.95 -6.02 4.26
N LEU A 29 -6.45 -4.96 3.62
CA LEU A 29 -5.51 -4.01 4.19
C LEU A 29 -6.19 -2.72 4.71
N SER A 30 -7.52 -2.64 4.66
CA SER A 30 -8.29 -1.50 5.17
C SER A 30 -7.94 -1.18 6.62
N GLY A 31 -7.63 0.08 6.89
CA GLY A 31 -7.28 0.60 8.21
C GLY A 31 -5.89 0.21 8.69
N LYS A 32 -4.99 -0.23 7.81
CA LYS A 32 -3.65 -0.73 8.16
C LYS A 32 -2.55 0.02 7.41
N SER A 33 -1.36 0.02 7.99
CA SER A 33 -0.12 0.28 7.25
C SER A 33 0.21 -0.92 6.38
N CYS A 34 0.51 -0.66 5.10
CA CYS A 34 0.82 -1.69 4.11
C CYS A 34 1.99 -1.28 3.20
N SER A 35 2.93 -0.48 3.70
CA SER A 35 4.05 0.06 2.92
C SER A 35 4.86 -1.03 2.22
N TRP A 36 5.31 -2.07 2.94
CA TRP A 36 6.12 -3.12 2.32
C TRP A 36 5.32 -3.91 1.28
N GLN A 37 4.04 -4.21 1.53
CA GLN A 37 3.18 -4.90 0.56
C GLN A 37 3.02 -4.08 -0.71
N PHE A 38 2.85 -2.76 -0.57
CA PHE A 38 2.77 -1.85 -1.71
C PHE A 38 4.06 -1.88 -2.54
N HIS A 39 5.21 -1.68 -1.89
CA HIS A 39 6.52 -1.61 -2.57
C HIS A 39 6.99 -2.93 -3.19
N LYS A 40 6.41 -4.08 -2.81
CA LYS A 40 6.67 -5.37 -3.49
C LYS A 40 6.06 -5.44 -4.89
N ILE A 41 5.01 -4.67 -5.15
CA ILE A 41 4.21 -4.77 -6.39
C ILE A 41 4.28 -3.47 -7.20
N HIS A 42 4.36 -2.33 -6.52
CA HIS A 42 4.29 -1.01 -7.13
C HIS A 42 5.56 -0.22 -6.84
N SER A 43 5.97 0.59 -7.82
CA SER A 43 7.04 1.56 -7.62
C SER A 43 6.52 2.83 -6.95
N ARG A 44 7.43 3.66 -6.44
CA ARG A 44 7.11 5.00 -5.91
C ARG A 44 6.41 5.88 -6.95
N HIS A 45 6.72 5.71 -8.23
CA HIS A 45 6.12 6.44 -9.34
C HIS A 45 4.59 6.28 -9.43
N THR A 46 4.05 5.13 -8.99
CA THR A 46 2.60 4.92 -8.91
C THR A 46 1.93 5.95 -7.99
N LEU A 47 2.57 6.31 -6.87
CA LEU A 47 2.05 7.31 -5.94
C LEU A 47 2.29 8.75 -6.41
N GLU A 48 3.33 8.98 -7.21
CA GLU A 48 3.56 10.30 -7.84
C GLU A 48 2.46 10.60 -8.86
N SER A 49 2.07 9.60 -9.66
CA SER A 49 1.08 9.77 -10.72
C SER A 49 -0.37 9.75 -10.22
N LEU A 50 -0.70 8.89 -9.25
CA LEU A 50 -2.09 8.68 -8.79
C LEU A 50 -2.32 9.08 -7.32
N GLY A 51 -1.26 9.05 -6.50
CA GLY A 51 -1.39 9.18 -5.05
C GLY A 51 -1.88 10.56 -4.60
N ALA A 52 -1.66 11.61 -5.39
CA ALA A 52 -2.09 12.97 -5.04
C ALA A 52 -3.62 13.07 -4.88
N GLU A 53 -4.40 12.45 -5.78
CA GLU A 53 -5.87 12.47 -5.73
C GLU A 53 -6.44 11.66 -4.57
N LEU A 54 -5.72 10.64 -4.12
CA LEU A 54 -6.16 9.72 -3.06
C LEU A 54 -5.70 10.16 -1.67
N ARG A 55 -4.81 11.16 -1.58
CA ARG A 55 -4.17 11.54 -0.31
C ARG A 55 -5.14 12.27 0.59
N VAL A 56 -5.26 11.79 1.83
CA VAL A 56 -6.03 12.44 2.90
C VAL A 56 -5.11 13.28 3.78
N GLY A 57 -3.94 12.75 4.14
CA GLY A 57 -3.03 13.42 5.06
C GLY A 57 -1.82 12.57 5.45
N ARG A 58 -1.15 12.97 6.52
CA ARG A 58 -0.02 12.22 7.11
C ARG A 58 -0.42 11.64 8.46
N THR A 59 0.24 10.54 8.82
CA THR A 59 0.17 9.92 10.15
C THR A 59 1.57 9.78 10.72
N SER A 60 1.68 9.36 11.97
CA SER A 60 2.91 8.86 12.57
C SER A 60 2.65 7.52 13.24
N ASP A 61 3.67 6.67 13.31
CA ASP A 61 3.71 5.46 14.15
C ASP A 61 2.56 4.46 13.93
N VAL A 62 2.08 4.31 12.69
CA VAL A 62 1.09 3.26 12.36
C VAL A 62 1.82 1.97 12.03
N PRO A 63 1.83 0.96 12.92
CA PRO A 63 2.54 -0.27 12.68
C PRO A 63 1.90 -1.05 11.53
N ASN A 64 2.73 -1.64 10.68
CA ASN A 64 2.27 -2.66 9.75
C ASN A 64 2.06 -3.96 10.55
N PRO A 65 0.83 -4.52 10.58
CA PRO A 65 0.56 -5.71 11.38
C PRO A 65 1.16 -6.99 10.78
N TYR A 66 1.74 -6.91 9.57
CA TYR A 66 2.35 -8.04 8.90
C TYR A 66 3.88 -7.87 8.85
N LYS A 67 4.60 -8.93 9.20
CA LYS A 67 6.06 -8.99 9.05
C LYS A 67 6.41 -9.13 7.57
N GLU A 68 7.34 -8.30 7.07
CA GLU A 68 7.85 -8.45 5.71
C GLU A 68 8.62 -9.78 5.60
N PRO A 69 8.34 -10.61 4.57
CA PRO A 69 9.13 -11.81 4.30
C PRO A 69 10.57 -11.43 3.97
N LYS A 70 11.54 -12.11 4.60
CA LYS A 70 12.96 -11.98 4.22
C LYS A 70 13.14 -12.50 2.79
N PRO A 71 13.92 -11.82 1.93
CA PRO A 71 14.29 -12.38 0.63
C PRO A 71 14.93 -13.76 0.82
N THR A 72 14.35 -14.80 0.22
CA THR A 72 14.98 -16.11 0.18
C THR A 72 16.10 -16.08 -0.86
N LEU A 73 17.31 -16.49 -0.48
CA LEU A 73 18.49 -16.62 -1.34
C LEU A 73 18.30 -17.70 -2.42
N ILE A 74 17.47 -17.42 -3.43
CA ILE A 74 17.35 -18.26 -4.64
C ILE A 74 17.36 -17.36 -5.89
N GLN A 75 18.37 -16.51 -6.04
CA GLN A 75 18.69 -15.83 -7.31
C GLN A 75 20.21 -15.60 -7.44
N GLN A 76 21.00 -16.66 -7.34
CA GLN A 76 22.33 -16.72 -7.93
C GLN A 76 22.50 -18.11 -8.57
N LEU A 77 21.87 -18.30 -9.72
CA LEU A 77 22.29 -19.24 -10.76
C LEU A 77 22.48 -18.43 -12.04
#